data_AF-A0A246JHA6-F1
#
_entry.id   AF-A0A246JHA6-F1
#
_cell.length_a   1.000
_cell.length_b   1.000
_cell.length_c   1.000
_cell.angle_alpha   90.00
_cell.angle_beta   90.00
_cell.angle_gamma   90.00
#
_symmetry.space_group_name_H-M   'P 1'
#
loop_
_entity.id
_entity.type
_entity.pdbx_description
1 polymer ?
#
loop_
_entity_poly.entity_id
_entity_poly.type
_entity_poly.pdbx_seq_one_letter_code
_entity_poly.pdbx_strand_id
1 'polypeptide(L)' 'MSTTPSFLQFPVPPADLVITPEERAALYFLPQAVGGMPVSEDMQQRLQDKGLATAIREDGRRWLTELGDRARLGKI' A
#
# COMPACT_ATOMS: atom_id res chain seq x y z
N MET A 1 25.21 1.35 -30.63
CA MET A 1 23.79 1.26 -30.25
C MET A 1 23.76 0.69 -28.84
N SER A 2 23.63 1.54 -27.82
CA SER A 2 23.63 1.10 -26.42
C SER A 2 22.25 1.33 -25.83
N THR A 3 21.49 0.25 -25.69
CA THR A 3 20.20 0.24 -24.99
C THR A 3 20.44 0.32 -23.50
N THR A 4 20.10 1.47 -22.91
CA THR A 4 20.08 1.68 -21.45
C THR A 4 19.12 0.68 -20.81
N PRO A 5 19.53 -0.08 -19.77
CA PRO A 5 18.61 -0.93 -19.04
C PRO A 5 17.60 -0.05 -18.30
N SER A 6 16.31 -0.28 -18.56
CA SER A 6 15.20 0.39 -17.89
C SER A 6 15.17 -0.08 -16.44
N PHE A 7 15.78 0.70 -15.55
CA PHE A 7 15.67 0.47 -14.11
C PHE A 7 14.21 0.69 -13.72
N LEU A 8 13.63 -0.35 -13.14
CA LEU A 8 12.35 -0.40 -12.43
C LEU A 8 11.92 0.99 -11.93
N GLN A 9 11.06 1.63 -12.72
CA GLN A 9 10.44 2.90 -12.35
C GLN A 9 9.41 2.60 -11.27
N PHE A 10 9.87 2.54 -10.02
CA PHE A 10 8.98 2.58 -8.87
C PHE A 10 8.25 3.93 -8.95
N PRO A 11 6.91 3.95 -8.94
CA PRO A 11 6.18 5.21 -8.97
C PRO A 11 6.60 6.02 -7.75
N VAL A 12 7.25 7.17 -8.00
CA VAL A 12 7.40 8.22 -7.00
C VAL A 12 5.99 8.53 -6.51
N PRO A 13 5.71 8.48 -5.19
CA PRO A 13 4.39 8.81 -4.70
C PRO A 13 4.01 10.21 -5.20
N PRO A 14 2.79 10.40 -5.74
CA PRO A 14 2.34 11.71 -6.15
C PRO A 14 2.46 12.67 -4.95
N ALA A 15 2.90 13.90 -5.21
CA ALA A 15 3.15 14.92 -4.18
C ALA A 15 1.90 15.27 -3.33
N ASP A 16 0.71 14.82 -3.76
CA ASP A 16 -0.58 14.98 -3.09
C ASP A 16 -1.15 13.64 -2.59
N LEU A 17 -0.34 12.75 -2.02
CA LEU A 17 -0.87 11.54 -1.39
C LEU A 17 -1.63 11.89 -0.10
N VAL A 18 -2.91 12.24 -0.25
CA VAL A 18 -3.82 12.50 0.88
C VAL A 18 -4.31 11.17 1.44
N ILE A 19 -3.87 10.86 2.66
CA ILE A 19 -4.34 9.72 3.44
C ILE A 19 -5.19 10.19 4.61
N THR A 20 -6.38 9.62 4.78
CA THR A 20 -7.24 9.92 5.93
C THR A 20 -6.72 9.23 7.19
N PRO A 21 -7.10 9.68 8.40
CA PRO A 21 -6.74 8.99 9.64
C PRO A 21 -7.21 7.52 9.67
N GLU A 22 -8.38 7.23 9.09
CA GLU A 22 -8.96 5.89 9.01
C GLU A 22 -8.15 4.97 8.07
N GLU A 23 -7.79 5.48 6.91
CA GLU A 23 -6.92 4.78 5.96
C GLU A 23 -5.55 4.49 6.58
N ARG A 24 -4.97 5.47 7.27
CA ARG A 24 -3.69 5.29 7.98
C ARG A 24 -3.81 4.24 9.09
N ALA A 25 -4.91 4.22 9.82
CA ALA A 25 -5.15 3.20 10.84
C ALA A 25 -5.28 1.81 10.22
N ALA A 26 -5.98 1.68 9.09
CA ALA A 26 -6.15 0.41 8.38
C ALA A 26 -4.81 -0.21 7.93
N LEU A 27 -3.80 0.60 7.61
CA LEU A 27 -2.45 0.12 7.27
C LEU A 27 -1.79 -0.69 8.41
N TYR A 28 -2.17 -0.50 9.68
CA TYR A 28 -1.64 -1.31 10.79
C TYR A 28 -2.18 -2.74 10.79
N PHE A 29 -3.24 -3.02 10.04
CA PHE A 29 -3.94 -4.30 10.02
C PHE A 29 -3.82 -5.00 8.66
N LEU A 30 -2.82 -4.63 7.87
CA LEU A 30 -2.45 -5.28 6.60
C LEU A 30 -1.09 -5.99 6.74
N PRO A 31 -0.97 -7.25 6.27
CA PRO A 31 -2.03 -8.09 5.72
C PRO A 31 -3.05 -8.52 6.80
N GLN A 32 -4.27 -8.84 6.37
CA GLN A 32 -5.30 -9.36 7.28
C GLN A 32 -4.82 -10.66 7.92
N ALA A 33 -5.04 -10.79 9.24
CA ALA A 33 -4.65 -11.95 10.03
C ALA A 33 -5.81 -12.41 10.91
N VAL A 34 -5.84 -13.72 11.21
CA VAL A 34 -6.84 -14.31 12.11
C VAL A 34 -6.72 -13.66 13.49
N GLY A 35 -7.84 -13.13 14.01
CA GLY A 35 -7.87 -12.42 15.29
C GLY A 35 -7.38 -10.96 15.23
N GLY A 36 -6.94 -10.47 14.06
CA GLY A 36 -6.67 -9.05 13.83
C GLY A 36 -7.94 -8.22 13.65
N MET A 37 -7.79 -6.89 13.63
CA MET A 37 -8.91 -6.01 13.31
C MET A 37 -9.31 -6.19 11.83
N PRO A 38 -10.59 -6.46 11.55
CA PRO A 38 -11.05 -6.59 10.17
C PRO A 38 -10.97 -5.24 9.45
N VAL A 39 -10.35 -5.23 8.28
CA VAL A 39 -10.37 -4.09 7.35
C VAL A 39 -11.28 -4.47 6.20
N SER A 40 -12.30 -3.65 5.93
CA SER A 40 -13.26 -3.91 4.85
C SER A 40 -12.57 -4.01 3.49
N GLU A 41 -13.13 -4.82 2.58
CA GLU A 41 -12.62 -4.97 1.21
C GLU A 41 -12.52 -3.61 0.50
N ASP A 42 -13.52 -2.73 0.65
CA ASP A 42 -13.50 -1.38 0.07
C ASP A 42 -12.35 -0.51 0.60
N MET A 43 -11.99 -0.65 1.88
CA MET A 43 -10.85 0.06 2.46
C MET A 43 -9.54 -0.52 1.91
N GLN A 44 -9.42 -1.85 1.85
CA GLN A 44 -8.24 -2.48 1.29
C GLN A 44 -8.03 -2.14 -0.20
N GLN A 45 -9.12 -2.07 -0.97
CA GLN A 45 -9.07 -1.67 -2.38
C GLN A 45 -8.66 -0.20 -2.52
N ARG A 46 -9.22 0.72 -1.72
CA ARG A 46 -8.78 2.13 -1.71
C ARG A 46 -7.30 2.30 -1.38
N LEU A 47 -6.78 1.54 -0.42
CA LEU A 47 -5.36 1.55 -0.09
C LEU A 47 -4.51 1.01 -1.24
N GLN A 48 -4.99 0.00 -1.97
CA GLN A 48 -4.34 -0.50 -3.18
C GLN A 48 -4.35 0.53 -4.30
N ASP A 49 -5.48 1.20 -4.56
CA ASP A 49 -5.62 2.22 -5.60
C ASP A 49 -4.69 3.42 -5.34
N LYS A 50 -4.41 3.72 -4.07
CA LYS A 50 -3.42 4.71 -3.62
C LYS A 50 -1.97 4.21 -3.66
N GLY A 51 -1.72 2.96 -4.04
CA GLY A 51 -0.39 2.35 -4.07
C GLY A 51 0.18 2.03 -2.68
N LEU A 52 -0.63 2.06 -1.62
CA LEU A 52 -0.23 1.78 -0.24
C LEU A 52 -0.31 0.29 0.11
N ALA A 53 -1.15 -0.44 -0.62
CA ALA A 53 -1.25 -1.89 -0.54
C ALA A 53 -1.01 -2.52 -1.92
N THR A 54 -0.54 -3.77 -1.94
CA THR A 54 -0.43 -4.52 -3.19
C THR A 54 -1.78 -4.99 -3.66
N ALA A 55 -1.85 -5.41 -4.93
CA ALA A 55 -2.87 -6.37 -5.36
C ALA A 55 -2.88 -7.62 -4.46
N ILE A 56 -3.98 -8.38 -4.52
CA ILE A 56 -4.09 -9.68 -3.87
C ILE A 56 -2.95 -10.56 -4.38
N ARG A 57 -2.12 -11.07 -3.46
CA ARG A 57 -0.99 -11.94 -3.75
C ARG A 57 -1.41 -13.41 -3.77
N GLU A 58 -0.46 -14.32 -3.99
CA GLU A 58 -0.66 -15.78 -4.04
C GLU A 58 -1.25 -16.35 -2.74
N ASP A 59 -1.04 -15.67 -1.60
CA ASP A 59 -1.61 -16.03 -0.30
C ASP A 59 -3.06 -15.56 -0.11
N GLY A 60 -3.64 -14.92 -1.12
CA GLY A 60 -5.00 -14.39 -1.10
C GLY A 60 -5.16 -13.08 -0.32
N ARG A 61 -4.06 -12.42 0.07
CA ARG A 61 -4.09 -11.20 0.90
C ARG A 61 -3.42 -10.02 0.21
N ARG A 62 -3.80 -8.82 0.62
CA ARG A 62 -3.11 -7.58 0.25
C ARG A 62 -2.07 -7.25 1.32
N TRP A 63 -0.88 -6.87 0.89
CA TRP A 63 0.24 -6.53 1.76
C TRP A 63 0.59 -5.06 1.64
N LEU A 64 1.22 -4.50 2.67
CA LEU A 64 1.80 -3.16 2.59
C LEU A 64 2.84 -3.08 1.48
N THR A 65 2.82 -1.98 0.73
CA THR A 65 3.96 -1.55 -0.08
C THR A 65 4.96 -0.80 0.81
N GLU A 66 6.16 -0.51 0.28
CA GLU A 66 7.10 0.37 0.99
C GLU A 66 6.51 1.76 1.24
N LEU A 67 5.75 2.28 0.27
CA LEU A 67 5.01 3.54 0.43
C LEU A 67 3.96 3.43 1.55
N GLY A 68 3.20 2.34 1.58
CA GLY A 68 2.24 2.06 2.64
C GLY A 68 2.89 2.00 4.02
N ASP A 69 4.07 1.39 4.13
CA ASP A 69 4.80 1.35 5.39
C ASP A 69 5.24 2.75 5.86
N ARG A 70 5.74 3.58 4.94
CA ARG A 70 6.08 4.99 5.23
C ARG A 70 4.85 5.80 5.65
N ALA A 71 3.71 5.62 4.96
CA ALA A 71 2.44 6.26 5.29
C ALA A 71 1.92 5.86 6.67
N ARG A 72 2.00 4.57 7.00
CA ARG A 72 1.65 4.02 8.31
C ARG A 72 2.46 4.67 9.43
N LEU A 73 3.75 4.89 9.20
CA LEU A 73 4.69 5.50 10.14
C LEU A 73 4.67 7.03 10.17
N GLY A 74 3.83 7.70 9.36
CA GLY A 74 3.77 9.15 9.28
C GLY A 74 5.05 9.80 8.73
N LYS A 75 5.76 9.09 7.83
CA LYS A 75 7.02 9.54 7.21
C LYS A 75 6.83 10.20 5.84
N ILE A 76 5.58 10.52 5.48
CA ILE A 76 5.18 11.24 4.27
C ILE A 76 4.14 12.29 4.63
#